data_AF-A0A956ZW00-F1
#
_entry.id   AF-A0A956ZW00-F1
#
_cell.length_a   1.000
_cell.length_b   1.000
_cell.length_c   1.000
_cell.angle_alpha   90.00
_cell.angle_beta   90.00
_cell.angle_gamma   90.00
#
_symmetry.space_group_name_H-M   'P 1'
#
loop_
_entity.id
_entity.type
_entity.pdbx_description
1 polymer ?
#
loop_
_entity_poly.entity_id
_entity_poly.type
_entity_poly.pdbx_seq_one_letter_code
_entity_poly.pdbx_strand_id
1 'polypeptide(L)'
;MKTVRDVLEKQQLKDIPSISAEASVYAAITLMSERHLSSLIVLEKKQLVGAVHERDCLEKILLWGQRSRETRVKEIMRKNPMTVRPSDSLETCIIYMLTEQVSQLPVLEKGGVLGVITTEDILKAGLKRPGIVPQAKPSMDSKPVNNQDDRSWSGRSLN
;
A
#
# COMPACT_ATOMS: atom_id res chain seq x y z
N MET A 1 9.89 0.11 26.20
CA MET A 1 9.93 -0.02 24.74
C MET A 1 8.58 0.43 24.21
N LYS A 2 8.50 1.18 23.11
CA LYS A 2 7.19 1.55 22.54
C LYS A 2 6.59 0.33 21.84
N THR A 3 5.29 0.20 21.94
CA THR A 3 4.50 -0.87 21.34
C THR A 3 3.69 -0.37 20.16
N VAL A 4 3.18 -1.29 19.36
CA VAL A 4 2.22 -0.99 18.29
C VAL A 4 0.99 -0.28 18.83
N ARG A 5 0.47 -0.71 19.99
CA ARG A 5 -0.68 -0.07 20.67
C ARG A 5 -0.44 1.41 20.95
N ASP A 6 0.75 1.77 21.44
CA ASP A 6 1.11 3.17 21.74
C ASP A 6 1.05 4.09 20.51
N VAL A 7 1.23 3.52 19.32
CA VAL A 7 1.20 4.24 18.05
C VAL A 7 -0.23 4.31 17.50
N LEU A 8 -0.95 3.19 17.50
CA LEU A 8 -2.33 3.13 17.00
C LEU A 8 -3.29 4.02 17.80
N GLU A 9 -3.15 4.11 19.13
CA GLU A 9 -4.00 4.96 19.97
C GLU A 9 -3.85 6.46 19.63
N LYS A 10 -2.64 6.88 19.20
CA LYS A 10 -2.37 8.27 18.78
C LYS A 10 -2.90 8.59 17.40
N GLN A 11 -3.18 7.58 16.58
CA GLN A 11 -3.63 7.78 15.21
C GLN A 11 -5.12 8.13 15.08
N GLN A 12 -5.88 8.19 16.19
CA GLN A 12 -7.34 8.40 16.16
C GLN A 12 -7.99 7.48 15.12
N LEU A 13 -7.93 6.16 15.35
CA LEU A 13 -8.65 5.10 14.60
C LEU A 13 -9.03 5.51 13.16
N LYS A 14 -8.02 5.80 12.32
CA LYS A 14 -8.27 6.09 10.91
C LYS A 14 -8.87 4.85 10.26
N ASP A 15 -9.75 5.07 9.30
CA ASP A 15 -10.27 4.01 8.43
C ASP A 15 -9.12 3.12 7.95
N ILE A 16 -9.22 1.83 8.27
CA ILE A 16 -8.20 0.84 7.94
C ILE A 16 -8.08 0.80 6.41
N PRO A 17 -6.93 1.18 5.82
CA PRO A 17 -6.81 1.26 4.37
C PRO A 17 -6.92 -0.11 3.73
N SER A 18 -8.11 -0.40 3.22
CA SER A 18 -8.49 -1.74 2.80
C SER A 18 -9.26 -1.74 1.49
N ILE A 19 -9.24 -2.88 0.82
CA ILE A 19 -9.96 -3.11 -0.43
C ILE A 19 -10.55 -4.52 -0.49
N SER A 20 -11.62 -4.69 -1.26
CA SER A 20 -12.20 -6.01 -1.54
C SER A 20 -11.30 -6.79 -2.50
N ALA A 21 -11.21 -8.10 -2.30
CA ALA A 21 -10.49 -8.99 -3.20
C ALA A 21 -11.12 -9.07 -4.61
N GLU A 22 -12.41 -8.75 -4.72
CA GLU A 22 -13.15 -8.69 -5.99
C GLU A 22 -13.04 -7.34 -6.70
N ALA A 23 -12.46 -6.32 -6.05
CA ALA A 23 -12.21 -5.02 -6.70
C ALA A 23 -11.18 -5.16 -7.81
N SER A 24 -11.19 -4.22 -8.76
CA SER A 24 -10.19 -4.18 -9.83
C SER A 24 -8.86 -3.63 -9.33
N VAL A 25 -7.78 -4.01 -10.00
CA VAL A 25 -6.45 -3.42 -9.77
C VAL A 25 -6.46 -1.91 -10.00
N TYR A 26 -7.24 -1.42 -10.96
CA TYR A 26 -7.44 0.01 -11.19
C TYR A 26 -7.99 0.71 -9.94
N ALA A 27 -9.04 0.17 -9.33
CA ALA A 27 -9.60 0.73 -8.09
C ALA A 27 -8.57 0.71 -6.94
N ALA A 28 -7.74 -0.34 -6.84
CA ALA A 28 -6.67 -0.41 -5.86
C ALA A 28 -5.64 0.71 -6.04
N ILE A 29 -5.13 0.90 -7.27
CA ILE A 29 -4.15 1.95 -7.58
C ILE A 29 -4.75 3.35 -7.38
N THR A 30 -6.01 3.56 -7.78
CA THR A 30 -6.72 4.84 -7.55
C THR A 30 -6.81 5.14 -6.06
N LEU A 31 -7.24 4.18 -5.24
CA LEU A 31 -7.34 4.34 -3.79
C LEU A 31 -5.96 4.60 -3.14
N MET A 32 -4.93 3.90 -3.61
CA MET A 32 -3.54 4.13 -3.19
C MET A 32 -3.10 5.56 -3.52
N SER A 33 -3.35 6.03 -4.75
CA SER A 33 -2.97 7.36 -5.21
C SER A 33 -3.70 8.47 -4.43
N GLU A 34 -5.02 8.38 -4.30
CA GLU A 34 -5.86 9.35 -3.60
C GLU A 34 -5.51 9.51 -2.13
N ARG A 35 -5.10 8.41 -1.48
CA ARG A 35 -4.76 8.40 -0.05
C ARG A 35 -3.26 8.45 0.23
N HIS A 36 -2.44 8.60 -0.81
CA HIS A 36 -0.97 8.59 -0.74
C HIS A 36 -0.41 7.34 -0.03
N LEU A 37 -0.97 6.17 -0.34
CA LEU A 37 -0.60 4.88 0.22
C LEU A 37 0.17 4.06 -0.80
N SER A 38 1.13 3.25 -0.34
CA SER A 38 1.89 2.31 -1.17
C SER A 38 1.32 0.89 -1.17
N SER A 39 0.38 0.61 -0.26
CA SER A 39 -0.29 -0.67 -0.16
C SER A 39 -1.64 -0.60 0.56
N LEU A 40 -2.45 -1.63 0.33
CA LEU A 40 -3.75 -1.82 0.96
C LEU A 40 -3.84 -3.25 1.49
N ILE A 41 -4.49 -3.42 2.64
CA ILE A 41 -4.88 -4.75 3.09
C ILE A 41 -6.12 -5.21 2.31
N VAL A 42 -6.24 -6.50 2.07
CA VAL A 42 -7.37 -7.07 1.35
C VAL A 42 -8.30 -7.74 2.36
N LEU A 43 -9.54 -7.27 2.41
CA LEU A 43 -10.56 -7.78 3.31
C LEU A 43 -11.70 -8.44 2.54
N GLU A 44 -12.12 -9.61 3.02
CA GLU A 44 -13.39 -10.25 2.63
C GLU A 44 -14.21 -10.51 3.88
N LYS A 45 -15.46 -10.03 3.94
CA LYS A 45 -16.33 -10.22 5.12
C LYS A 45 -15.63 -9.85 6.45
N LYS A 46 -14.81 -8.79 6.43
CA LYS A 46 -13.96 -8.29 7.54
C LYS A 46 -12.79 -9.20 7.96
N GLN A 47 -12.53 -10.27 7.21
CA GLN A 47 -11.37 -11.14 7.40
C GLN A 47 -10.22 -10.68 6.50
N LEU A 48 -9.01 -10.69 7.05
CA LEU A 48 -7.79 -10.41 6.30
C LEU A 48 -7.45 -11.60 5.42
N VAL A 49 -7.56 -11.41 4.10
CA VAL A 49 -7.28 -12.46 3.11
C VAL A 49 -5.99 -12.22 2.32
N GLY A 50 -5.47 -11.00 2.35
CA GLY A 50 -4.27 -10.65 1.61
C GLY A 50 -3.78 -9.22 1.84
N ALA A 51 -2.73 -8.85 1.12
CA ALA A 51 -2.29 -7.48 0.95
C ALA A 51 -1.87 -7.25 -0.50
N VAL A 52 -2.05 -6.03 -1.00
CA VAL A 52 -1.61 -5.64 -2.34
C VAL A 52 -0.77 -4.36 -2.26
N HIS A 53 0.37 -4.37 -2.95
CA HIS A 53 1.30 -3.26 -3.01
C HIS A 53 1.33 -2.66 -4.41
N GLU A 54 1.72 -1.39 -4.51
CA GLU A 54 1.91 -0.70 -5.79
C GLU A 54 2.83 -1.49 -6.74
N ARG A 55 3.92 -2.07 -6.20
CA ARG A 55 4.83 -2.94 -6.95
C ARG A 55 4.12 -4.16 -7.53
N ASP A 56 3.26 -4.81 -6.75
CA ASP A 56 2.52 -5.99 -7.20
C ASP A 56 1.58 -5.60 -8.36
N CYS A 57 0.94 -4.43 -8.27
CA CYS A 57 0.13 -3.89 -9.37
C CYS A 57 0.96 -3.60 -10.63
N LEU A 58 2.06 -2.87 -10.50
CA LEU A 58 2.92 -2.48 -11.62
C LEU A 58 3.49 -3.69 -12.36
N GLU A 59 4.01 -4.66 -11.61
CA GLU A 59 4.63 -5.86 -12.18
C GLU A 59 3.63 -6.64 -13.04
N LYS A 60 2.41 -6.84 -12.54
CA LYS A 60 1.39 -7.64 -13.23
C LYS A 60 0.80 -6.91 -14.44
N ILE A 61 0.53 -5.61 -14.31
CA ILE A 61 -0.06 -4.83 -15.40
C ILE A 61 0.96 -4.58 -16.50
N LEU A 62 2.16 -4.11 -16.16
CA LEU A 62 3.15 -3.71 -17.16
C LEU A 62 3.93 -4.88 -17.74
N LEU A 63 4.34 -5.86 -16.92
CA LEU A 63 5.20 -6.94 -17.42
C LEU A 63 4.39 -8.12 -17.97
N TRP A 64 3.17 -8.36 -17.48
CA TRP A 64 2.36 -9.51 -17.88
C TRP A 64 1.19 -9.13 -18.80
N GLY A 65 1.12 -7.86 -19.24
CA GLY A 65 0.12 -7.39 -20.20
C GLY A 65 -1.33 -7.44 -19.69
N GLN A 66 -1.52 -7.52 -18.38
CA GLN A 66 -2.84 -7.56 -17.76
C GLN A 66 -3.51 -6.18 -17.83
N ARG A 67 -4.84 -6.16 -17.91
CA ARG A 67 -5.61 -4.91 -17.96
C ARG A 67 -6.10 -4.56 -16.57
N SER A 68 -5.66 -3.42 -16.04
CA SER A 68 -5.93 -3.02 -14.65
C SER A 68 -7.42 -2.96 -14.27
N ARG A 69 -8.31 -2.68 -15.22
CA ARG A 69 -9.77 -2.64 -15.00
C ARG A 69 -10.43 -4.03 -14.99
N GLU A 70 -9.82 -5.02 -15.64
CA GLU A 70 -10.36 -6.38 -15.78
C GLU A 70 -9.78 -7.34 -14.74
N THR A 71 -8.52 -7.14 -14.35
CA THR A 71 -7.85 -7.94 -13.31
C THR A 71 -8.37 -7.60 -11.92
N ARG A 72 -8.74 -8.63 -11.14
CA ARG A 72 -9.17 -8.48 -9.75
C ARG A 72 -7.99 -8.50 -8.79
N VAL A 73 -8.12 -7.81 -7.66
CA VAL A 73 -7.10 -7.75 -6.60
C VAL A 73 -6.71 -9.16 -6.12
N LYS A 74 -7.66 -10.08 -5.97
CA LYS A 74 -7.38 -11.47 -5.52
C LYS A 74 -6.42 -12.24 -6.43
N GLU A 75 -6.30 -11.84 -7.69
CA GLU A 75 -5.43 -12.49 -8.68
C GLU A 75 -3.97 -12.08 -8.51
N ILE A 76 -3.73 -10.91 -7.91
CA ILE A 76 -2.39 -10.33 -7.76
C ILE A 76 -1.93 -10.16 -6.32
N MET A 77 -2.86 -10.19 -5.35
CA MET A 77 -2.54 -9.96 -3.95
C MET A 77 -1.60 -11.03 -3.40
N ARG A 78 -0.76 -10.62 -2.45
CA ARG A 78 -0.02 -11.56 -1.61
C ARG A 78 -0.97 -12.13 -0.57
N LYS A 79 -1.14 -13.45 -0.57
CA LYS A 79 -1.93 -14.16 0.43
C LYS A 79 -1.15 -14.26 1.75
N ASN A 80 -1.87 -14.34 2.87
CA ASN A 80 -1.29 -14.51 4.20
C ASN A 80 -0.20 -13.48 4.53
N PRO A 81 -0.50 -12.17 4.49
CA PRO A 81 0.49 -11.14 4.81
C PRO A 81 1.00 -11.33 6.26
N MET A 82 2.27 -11.01 6.48
CA MET A 82 2.83 -10.98 7.83
C MET A 82 2.08 -9.97 8.68
N THR A 83 1.71 -10.37 9.90
CA THR A 83 0.88 -9.57 10.83
C THR A 83 1.59 -9.41 12.16
N VAL A 84 1.20 -8.40 12.93
CA VAL A 84 1.71 -8.13 14.27
C VAL A 84 0.57 -7.98 15.27
N ARG A 85 0.90 -8.10 16.56
CA ARG A 85 -0.01 -7.87 17.67
C ARG A 85 0.17 -6.45 18.24
N PRO A 86 -0.85 -5.88 18.89
CA PRO A 86 -0.73 -4.57 19.54
C PRO A 86 0.36 -4.54 20.62
N SER A 87 0.67 -5.68 21.24
CA SER A 87 1.71 -5.85 22.25
C SER A 87 3.13 -5.90 21.69
N ASP A 88 3.28 -6.08 20.37
CA ASP A 88 4.60 -6.20 19.76
C ASP A 88 5.33 -4.87 19.80
N SER A 89 6.66 -4.95 19.83
CA SER A 89 7.51 -3.77 19.84
C SER A 89 7.66 -3.16 18.45
N LEU A 90 7.97 -1.86 18.40
CA LEU A 90 8.24 -1.19 17.13
C LEU A 90 9.52 -1.72 16.47
N GLU A 91 10.51 -2.14 17.25
CA GLU A 91 11.74 -2.77 16.77
C GLU A 91 11.44 -4.08 16.05
N THR A 92 10.57 -4.93 16.62
CA THR A 92 10.07 -6.15 15.97
C THR A 92 9.38 -5.83 14.64
N CYS A 93 8.54 -4.79 14.62
CA CYS A 93 7.86 -4.37 13.40
C CYS A 93 8.83 -3.94 12.30
N ILE A 94 9.88 -3.17 12.64
CA ILE A 94 10.92 -2.78 11.67
C ILE A 94 11.63 -4.00 11.10
N ILE A 95 11.99 -4.97 11.96
CA ILE A 95 12.65 -6.20 11.51
C ILE A 95 11.75 -6.93 10.50
N TYR A 96 10.47 -7.14 10.82
CA TYR A 96 9.51 -7.77 9.92
C TYR A 96 9.32 -7.01 8.60
N MET A 97 9.22 -5.68 8.66
CA MET A 97 9.12 -4.83 7.46
C MET A 97 10.34 -4.99 6.54
N LEU A 98 11.55 -5.03 7.10
CA LEU A 98 12.79 -5.22 6.34
C LEU A 98 12.90 -6.64 5.77
N THR A 99 12.55 -7.66 6.55
CA THR A 99 12.61 -9.07 6.12
C THR A 99 11.63 -9.36 4.98
N GLU A 100 10.39 -8.91 5.12
CA GLU A 100 9.33 -9.14 4.13
C GLU A 100 9.34 -8.12 2.98
N GLN A 101 10.22 -7.11 3.07
CA GLN A 101 10.32 -5.98 2.12
C GLN A 101 8.98 -5.26 1.94
N VAL A 102 8.28 -5.02 3.06
CA VAL A 102 7.00 -4.31 3.13
C VAL A 102 7.12 -3.05 3.99
N SER A 103 6.30 -2.04 3.70
CA SER A 103 6.28 -0.76 4.44
C SER A 103 5.11 -0.62 5.41
N GLN A 104 4.25 -1.65 5.49
CA GLN A 104 3.14 -1.71 6.43
C GLN A 104 2.91 -3.14 6.90
N LEU A 105 2.40 -3.28 8.12
CA LEU A 105 1.99 -4.56 8.71
C LEU A 105 0.56 -4.43 9.24
N PRO A 106 -0.37 -5.34 8.89
CA PRO A 106 -1.67 -5.41 9.52
C PRO A 106 -1.53 -5.82 10.98
N VAL A 107 -2.30 -5.16 11.85
CA VAL A 107 -2.32 -5.41 13.29
C VAL A 107 -3.56 -6.23 13.63
N LEU A 108 -3.37 -7.43 14.17
CA LEU A 108 -4.46 -8.34 14.55
C LEU A 108 -4.61 -8.42 16.06
N GLU A 109 -5.85 -8.34 16.54
CA GLU A 109 -6.23 -8.58 17.93
C GLU A 109 -7.55 -9.34 18.01
N LYS A 110 -7.61 -10.39 18.85
CA LYS A 110 -8.83 -11.20 19.08
C LYS A 110 -9.49 -11.73 17.78
N GLY A 111 -8.68 -12.03 16.77
CA GLY A 111 -9.16 -12.58 15.49
C GLY A 111 -9.72 -11.54 14.51
N GLY A 112 -9.59 -10.24 14.80
CA GLY A 112 -9.96 -9.15 13.92
C GLY A 112 -8.78 -8.25 13.59
N VAL A 113 -8.92 -7.48 12.51
CA VAL A 113 -7.95 -6.43 12.14
C VAL A 113 -8.25 -5.19 12.98
N LEU A 114 -7.31 -4.83 13.84
CA LEU A 114 -7.37 -3.63 14.67
C LEU A 114 -6.94 -2.39 13.87
N GLY A 115 -5.98 -2.54 12.97
CA GLY A 115 -5.43 -1.44 12.19
C GLY A 115 -4.24 -1.86 11.35
N VAL A 116 -3.46 -0.88 10.92
CA VAL A 116 -2.21 -1.07 10.17
C VAL A 116 -1.14 -0.20 10.81
N ILE A 117 0.06 -0.76 11.01
CA ILE A 117 1.24 0.01 11.39
C ILE A 117 2.13 0.18 10.16
N THR A 118 2.52 1.42 9.86
CA THR A 118 3.41 1.73 8.72
C THR A 118 4.81 2.11 9.19
N THR A 119 5.81 2.02 8.31
CA THR A 119 7.15 2.53 8.58
C THR A 119 7.12 4.02 8.94
N GLU A 120 6.26 4.81 8.28
CA GLU A 120 6.09 6.24 8.57
C GLU A 120 5.61 6.46 10.01
N ASP A 121 4.71 5.61 10.50
CA ASP A 121 4.21 5.70 11.87
C ASP A 121 5.29 5.40 12.90
N ILE A 122 6.11 4.40 12.63
CA ILE A 122 7.25 4.05 13.49
C ILE A 122 8.26 5.19 13.50
N LEU A 123 8.55 5.79 12.34
CA LEU A 123 9.43 6.95 12.24
C LEU A 123 8.87 8.14 13.02
N LYS A 124 7.59 8.50 12.85
CA LYS A 124 6.93 9.56 13.63
C LYS A 124 6.95 9.27 15.14
N ALA A 125 6.84 8.01 15.53
CA ALA A 125 6.93 7.61 16.92
C ALA A 125 8.37 7.72 17.47
N GLY A 126 9.39 7.43 16.67
CA GLY A 126 10.81 7.53 17.04
C GLY A 126 11.36 8.96 17.00
N LEU A 127 10.88 9.80 16.09
CA LEU A 127 11.32 11.17 15.87
C LEU A 127 10.72 12.13 16.93
N LYS A 128 11.31 12.14 18.13
CA LYS A 128 11.20 13.25 19.10
C LYS A 128 12.33 14.28 18.92
N ARG A 129 12.68 14.66 17.69
CA ARG A 129 13.56 15.81 17.43
C ARG A 129 12.81 16.87 16.62
N PRO A 130 12.60 18.09 17.16
CA PRO A 130 12.07 19.19 16.37
C PRO A 130 13.14 19.58 15.33
N GLY A 131 12.85 19.42 14.05
CA GLY A 131 13.76 19.90 12.99
C GLY A 131 13.68 19.20 11.64
N ILE A 132 13.07 18.01 11.55
CA ILE A 132 12.80 17.38 10.25
C ILE A 132 11.34 17.65 9.91
N VAL A 133 11.10 18.76 9.20
CA VAL A 133 9.82 19.01 8.54
C VAL A 133 9.84 18.20 7.25
N PRO A 134 8.92 17.24 7.05
CA PRO A 134 8.77 16.59 5.75
C PRO A 134 8.42 17.67 4.73
N GLN A 135 9.30 17.91 3.75
CA GLN A 135 8.94 18.73 2.61
C GLN A 135 7.84 17.97 1.85
N ALA A 136 6.70 18.64 1.63
CA ALA A 136 5.65 18.11 0.77
C ALA A 136 6.27 17.79 -0.61
N LYS A 137 6.03 16.58 -1.11
CA LYS A 137 6.40 16.25 -2.49
C LYS A 137 5.69 17.26 -3.41
N PRO A 138 6.37 17.86 -4.40
CA PRO A 138 5.69 18.68 -5.39
C PRO A 138 4.58 17.85 -6.03
N SER A 139 3.38 18.41 -6.08
CA SER A 139 2.24 17.78 -6.74
C SER A 139 2.61 17.49 -8.19
N MET A 140 2.54 16.21 -8.58
CA MET A 140 2.49 15.90 -10.00
C MET A 140 1.12 16.37 -10.49
N ASP A 141 1.08 17.50 -11.19
CA ASP A 141 -0.07 17.90 -11.98
C ASP A 141 -0.31 16.80 -13.02
N SER A 142 -1.22 15.87 -12.71
CA SER A 142 -1.64 14.83 -13.62
C SER A 142 -2.53 15.47 -14.68
N LYS A 143 -1.93 15.94 -15.78
CA LYS A 143 -2.68 15.97 -17.03
C LYS A 143 -3.11 14.53 -17.32
N PRO A 144 -4.39 14.28 -17.66
CA PRO A 144 -4.80 12.95 -18.06
C PRO A 144 -3.97 12.56 -19.28
N VAL A 145 -3.30 11.40 -19.21
CA VAL A 145 -2.78 10.74 -20.41
C VAL A 145 -4.00 10.37 -21.24
N ASN A 146 -4.31 11.21 -22.23
CA ASN A 146 -5.34 10.90 -23.20
C ASN A 146 -4.78 9.82 -24.12
N ASN A 147 -5.25 8.59 -23.96
CA ASN A 147 -4.81 7.46 -24.77
C ASN A 147 -5.56 7.44 -26.12
N GLN A 148 -5.48 8.56 -26.83
CA GLN A 148 -5.99 8.75 -28.17
C GLN A 148 -4.90 9.51 -28.93
N ASP A 149 -3.93 8.76 -29.46
CA ASP A 149 -3.24 9.02 -30.73
C ASP A 149 -2.05 8.06 -30.86
N ASP A 150 -2.36 6.76 -30.97
CA ASP A 150 -1.38 5.73 -31.32
C ASP A 150 -1.62 5.27 -32.78
N ARG A 151 -1.72 6.25 -33.69
CA ARG A 151 -1.81 6.06 -35.14
C ARG A 151 -0.90 7.04 -35.89
N SER A 152 0.38 7.07 -35.53
CA SER A 152 1.40 7.63 -36.45
C SER A 152 2.79 7.10 -36.12
N TRP A 153 3.01 5.79 -36.28
CA TRP A 153 4.36 5.29 -36.56
C TRP A 153 4.45 4.93 -38.05
N SER A 154 4.33 5.93 -38.91
CA SER A 154 4.73 5.83 -40.31
C SER A 154 6.18 6.29 -40.43
N GLY A 155 7.06 5.32 -40.68
CA GLY A 155 8.24 5.45 -41.54
C GLY A 155 9.28 6.51 -41.17
N ARG A 156 10.42 6.03 -40.67
CA ARG A 156 11.72 6.49 -41.19
C ARG A 156 12.66 5.29 -41.26
N SER A 157 12.72 4.71 -42.44
CA SER A 157 13.90 4.01 -42.92
C SER A 157 15.08 4.96 -42.85
N LEU A 158 16.20 4.51 -42.30
CA LEU A 158 17.50 5.05 -42.66
C LEU A 158 18.45 3.88 -42.87
N ASN A 159 18.97 3.84 -44.10
CA ASN A 159 20.24 3.23 -44.46
C ASN A 159 21.36 3.73 -43.56
#